data_AF-A0A924WLB5-F1
#
_entry.id   AF-A0A924WLB5-F1
#
_cell.length_a   1.000
_cell.length_b   1.000
_cell.length_c   1.000
_cell.angle_alpha   90.00
_cell.angle_beta   90.00
_cell.angle_gamma   90.00
#
_symmetry.space_group_name_H-M   'P 1'
#
loop_
_entity.id
_entity.type
_entity.pdbx_description
1 polymer ?
#
loop_
_entity_poly.entity_id
_entity_poly.type
_entity_poly.pdbx_seq_one_letter_code
_entity_poly.pdbx_strand_id
1 'polypeptide(L)'
;MITACAAHAVAQSSKESKSKDKDVELSPVLQKAVAELAREMEAVIIDPKSATRRTKCDYFAARAETIEEKDILDAIERRLYRFPERSANRTASTTQPASQPAIKGKDRLMINEAAIDSYIKWQLLSAQKTTFSEAVSRQAVQVYRRSAVRPLRPPWDEKAKDMTMGQEAALIKPDQKDLIDRRNGLWWDELSMNDKKFGAMTEFRNELYARLPKNIESVRAAFEDANSRIENGHDSDAFFKKVAGDLRGVAASLKPVEINQIVLVAQRLSGKAGPTTFVKLTLDRTGSKVYWQTRGVNFDKRTCDQLATDLTDMAKAGF
;
A
#
# COMPACT_ATOMS: atom_id res chain seq x y z
N MET A 1 -29.31 -2.93 31.36
CA MET A 1 -28.10 -3.70 31.72
C MET A 1 -28.16 -5.03 30.99
N ILE A 2 -27.51 -5.13 29.83
CA ILE A 2 -27.31 -6.40 29.12
C ILE A 2 -25.82 -6.45 28.81
N THR A 3 -25.13 -7.31 29.54
CA THR A 3 -23.69 -7.52 29.48
C THR A 3 -23.45 -8.93 28.92
N ALA A 4 -22.39 -9.06 28.12
CA ALA A 4 -21.69 -10.28 27.75
C ALA A 4 -22.38 -11.23 26.76
N CYS A 5 -21.93 -11.18 25.50
CA CYS A 5 -21.78 -12.34 24.61
C CYS A 5 -20.98 -11.95 23.36
N ALA A 6 -19.65 -12.10 23.39
CA ALA A 6 -18.79 -12.25 22.20
C ALA A 6 -17.32 -12.46 22.58
N ALA A 7 -16.95 -13.65 23.05
CA ALA A 7 -15.55 -14.03 23.17
C ALA A 7 -15.39 -15.54 23.12
N HIS A 8 -15.75 -16.19 22.00
CA HIS A 8 -15.40 -17.59 21.71
C HIS A 8 -15.46 -17.81 20.19
N ALA A 9 -14.33 -17.65 19.48
CA ALA A 9 -14.04 -18.31 18.19
C ALA A 9 -12.69 -17.83 17.59
N VAL A 10 -11.56 -18.02 18.27
CA VAL A 10 -10.23 -18.01 17.61
C VAL A 10 -9.31 -19.02 18.29
N ALA A 11 -9.63 -20.30 18.18
CA ALA A 11 -8.73 -21.38 18.58
C ALA A 11 -9.13 -22.69 17.88
N GLN A 12 -8.87 -22.79 16.58
CA GLN A 12 -8.68 -24.07 15.87
C GLN A 12 -8.36 -23.82 14.39
N SER A 13 -7.10 -24.06 14.00
CA SER A 13 -6.65 -24.63 12.72
C SER A 13 -5.27 -24.09 12.33
N SER A 14 -4.26 -24.49 13.11
CA SER A 14 -2.85 -24.47 12.67
C SER A 14 -2.39 -25.91 12.48
N LYS A 15 -3.04 -26.64 11.56
CA LYS A 15 -2.40 -27.77 10.90
C LYS A 15 -1.55 -27.16 9.78
N GLU A 16 -0.28 -26.92 10.07
CA GLU A 16 0.74 -26.67 9.05
C GLU A 16 0.76 -27.87 8.11
N SER A 17 0.03 -27.75 7.00
CA SER A 17 0.34 -28.49 5.80
C SER A 17 1.76 -28.09 5.41
N LYS A 18 2.73 -29.00 5.63
CA LYS A 18 3.99 -29.00 4.89
C LYS A 18 3.65 -29.20 3.42
N SER A 19 3.16 -28.17 2.74
CA SER A 19 3.16 -28.15 1.29
C SER A 19 4.62 -28.29 0.90
N LYS A 20 4.94 -29.36 0.20
CA LYS A 20 6.13 -29.34 -0.65
C LYS A 20 5.89 -28.15 -1.58
N ASP A 21 6.49 -27.02 -1.26
CA ASP A 21 6.73 -25.96 -2.23
C ASP A 21 7.54 -26.64 -3.33
N LYS A 22 6.83 -27.19 -4.32
CA LYS A 22 7.45 -27.45 -5.61
C LYS A 22 7.82 -26.05 -6.05
N ASP A 23 9.11 -25.75 -6.00
CA ASP A 23 9.70 -24.58 -6.64
C ASP A 23 9.37 -24.70 -8.12
N VAL A 24 8.18 -24.25 -8.50
CA VAL A 24 7.79 -24.13 -9.89
C VAL A 24 8.71 -23.06 -10.43
N GLU A 25 9.67 -23.46 -11.24
CA GLU A 25 10.66 -22.54 -11.74
C GLU A 25 9.99 -21.46 -12.60
N LEU A 26 10.27 -20.18 -12.33
CA LEU A 26 9.80 -19.09 -13.17
C LEU A 26 10.37 -19.27 -14.58
N SER A 27 9.63 -18.89 -15.62
CA SER A 27 10.16 -18.92 -16.99
C SER A 27 11.45 -18.09 -17.09
N PRO A 28 12.41 -18.43 -17.97
CA PRO A 28 13.66 -17.69 -18.10
C PRO A 28 13.45 -16.19 -18.36
N VAL A 29 12.38 -15.84 -19.08
CA VAL A 29 11.96 -14.44 -19.34
C VAL A 29 11.57 -13.74 -18.03
N LEU A 30 10.74 -14.37 -17.20
CA LEU A 30 10.33 -13.82 -15.90
C LEU A 30 11.50 -13.73 -14.92
N GLN A 31 12.37 -14.75 -14.86
CA GLN A 31 13.57 -14.70 -14.01
C GLN A 31 14.46 -13.50 -14.35
N LYS A 32 14.72 -13.29 -15.64
CA LYS A 32 15.49 -12.15 -16.13
C LYS A 32 14.81 -10.83 -15.76
N ALA A 33 13.49 -10.73 -15.96
CA ALA A 33 12.74 -9.53 -15.63
C ALA A 33 12.78 -9.19 -14.15
N VAL A 34 12.53 -10.17 -13.28
CA VAL A 34 12.62 -10.01 -11.82
C VAL A 34 14.01 -9.52 -11.43
N ALA A 35 15.08 -10.11 -11.96
CA ALA A 35 16.46 -9.73 -11.64
C ALA A 35 16.83 -8.31 -12.10
N GLU A 36 16.31 -7.85 -13.24
CA GLU A 36 16.54 -6.48 -13.74
C GLU A 36 15.75 -5.44 -12.95
N LEU A 37 14.47 -5.72 -12.69
CA LEU A 37 13.58 -4.83 -11.94
C LEU A 37 14.00 -4.71 -10.47
N ALA A 38 14.48 -5.80 -9.86
CA ALA A 38 15.07 -5.78 -8.53
C ALA A 38 16.28 -4.83 -8.46
N ARG A 39 17.23 -4.97 -9.39
CA ARG A 39 18.42 -4.11 -9.46
C ARG A 39 18.06 -2.64 -9.65
N GLU A 40 17.05 -2.35 -10.46
CA GLU A 40 16.58 -0.98 -10.66
C GLU A 40 16.04 -0.38 -9.36
N MET A 41 15.15 -1.09 -8.65
CA MET A 41 14.57 -0.57 -7.41
C MET A 41 15.60 -0.50 -6.28
N GLU A 42 16.55 -1.44 -6.22
CA GLU A 42 17.69 -1.37 -5.30
C GLU A 42 18.52 -0.10 -5.53
N ALA A 43 18.80 0.25 -6.79
CA ALA A 43 19.53 1.47 -7.13
C ALA A 43 18.77 2.72 -6.65
N VAL A 44 17.45 2.76 -6.84
CA VAL A 44 16.58 3.85 -6.37
C VAL A 44 16.56 3.95 -4.85
N ILE A 45 16.61 2.83 -4.13
CA ILE A 45 16.66 2.84 -2.66
C ILE A 45 18.02 3.31 -2.14
N ILE A 46 19.11 2.90 -2.81
CA ILE A 46 20.48 3.26 -2.41
C ILE A 46 20.74 4.74 -2.68
N ASP A 47 20.36 5.23 -3.87
CA ASP A 47 20.51 6.62 -4.26
C ASP A 47 19.31 7.09 -5.09
N PRO A 48 18.26 7.63 -4.41
CA PRO A 48 17.06 8.11 -5.07
C PRO A 48 17.29 9.29 -6.03
N LYS A 49 18.45 9.95 -5.98
CA LYS A 49 18.77 11.11 -6.83
C LYS A 49 19.44 10.70 -8.14
N SER A 50 20.19 9.59 -8.15
CA SER A 50 20.94 9.16 -9.33
C SER A 50 20.26 8.06 -10.14
N ALA A 51 19.40 7.24 -9.53
CA ALA A 51 18.74 6.15 -10.23
C ALA A 51 17.40 6.60 -10.83
N THR A 52 17.20 6.29 -12.12
CA THR A 52 15.90 6.46 -12.78
C THR A 52 15.02 5.26 -12.45
N ARG A 53 13.90 5.49 -11.76
CA ARG A 53 12.83 4.50 -11.60
C ARG A 53 11.83 4.67 -12.73
N ARG A 54 11.33 3.56 -13.30
CA ARG A 54 10.10 3.65 -14.10
C ARG A 54 8.94 4.18 -13.24
N THR A 55 8.24 5.17 -13.77
CA THR A 55 7.01 5.72 -13.19
C THR A 55 5.76 5.26 -13.93
N LYS A 56 5.93 4.39 -14.93
CA LYS A 56 4.87 3.75 -15.70
C LYS A 56 5.06 2.25 -15.66
N CYS A 57 3.95 1.52 -15.77
CA CYS A 57 3.94 0.07 -15.92
C CYS A 57 4.12 -0.30 -17.41
N ASP A 58 5.37 -0.36 -17.86
CA ASP A 58 5.67 -0.52 -19.29
C ASP A 58 6.86 -1.44 -19.59
N TYR A 59 7.38 -2.18 -18.61
CA TYR A 59 8.55 -3.05 -18.79
C TYR A 59 8.45 -3.99 -20.00
N PHE A 60 7.38 -4.78 -20.12
CA PHE A 60 7.17 -5.72 -21.23
C PHE A 60 6.65 -5.03 -22.49
N ALA A 61 5.84 -3.99 -22.32
CA ALA A 61 5.37 -3.18 -23.45
C ALA A 61 6.53 -2.55 -24.23
N ALA A 62 7.59 -2.12 -23.53
CA ALA A 62 8.80 -1.56 -24.14
C ALA A 62 9.70 -2.61 -24.82
N ARG A 63 9.51 -3.90 -24.52
CA ARG A 63 10.37 -4.99 -25.02
C ARG A 63 9.72 -5.88 -26.07
N ALA A 64 8.42 -5.69 -26.34
CA ALA A 64 7.63 -6.55 -27.21
C ALA A 64 7.69 -8.05 -26.82
N GLU A 65 7.91 -8.34 -25.54
CA GLU A 65 7.89 -9.69 -24.98
C GLU A 65 6.45 -10.03 -24.54
N THR A 66 5.96 -11.22 -24.90
CA THR A 66 4.64 -11.72 -24.50
C THR A 66 4.80 -12.79 -23.42
N ILE A 67 3.94 -12.74 -22.40
CA ILE A 67 3.91 -13.71 -21.30
C ILE A 67 2.46 -14.15 -21.11
N GLU A 68 2.28 -15.45 -20.89
CA GLU A 68 0.96 -16.03 -20.62
C GLU A 68 0.37 -15.45 -19.32
N GLU A 69 -0.94 -15.18 -19.33
CA GLU A 69 -1.66 -14.58 -18.20
C GLU A 69 -1.47 -15.37 -16.90
N LYS A 70 -1.45 -16.70 -17.01
CA LYS A 70 -1.24 -17.60 -15.87
C LYS A 70 0.15 -17.45 -15.25
N ASP A 71 1.19 -17.31 -16.09
CA ASP A 71 2.57 -17.15 -15.61
C ASP A 71 2.74 -15.82 -14.86
N ILE A 72 2.05 -14.76 -15.30
CA ILE A 72 2.01 -13.47 -14.60
C ILE A 72 1.36 -13.65 -13.23
N LEU A 73 0.18 -14.28 -13.16
CA LEU A 73 -0.53 -14.51 -11.90
C LEU A 73 0.26 -15.36 -10.91
N ASP A 74 0.84 -16.46 -11.40
CA ASP A 74 1.68 -17.35 -10.60
C ASP A 74 2.91 -16.61 -10.08
N ALA A 75 3.50 -15.70 -10.87
CA ALA A 75 4.62 -14.88 -10.42
C ALA A 75 4.20 -13.85 -9.37
N ILE A 76 3.10 -13.12 -9.56
CA ILE A 76 2.66 -12.08 -8.61
C ILE A 76 2.10 -12.65 -7.30
N GLU A 77 1.63 -13.91 -7.29
CA GLU A 77 1.23 -14.60 -6.06
C GLU A 77 2.43 -14.95 -5.17
N ARG A 78 3.62 -15.11 -5.77
CA ARG A 78 4.84 -15.50 -5.06
C ARG A 78 5.56 -14.28 -4.50
N ARG A 79 6.49 -14.57 -3.59
CA ARG A 79 7.52 -13.61 -3.21
C ARG A 79 8.63 -13.71 -4.25
N LEU A 80 8.79 -12.68 -5.06
CA LEU A 80 9.73 -12.65 -6.19
C LEU A 80 11.11 -12.14 -5.78
N TYR A 81 11.15 -11.36 -4.71
CA TYR A 81 12.38 -10.81 -4.20
C TYR A 81 12.61 -11.25 -2.75
N ARG A 82 13.77 -11.89 -2.55
CA ARG A 82 14.35 -12.15 -1.25
C ARG A 82 15.73 -11.52 -1.29
N PHE A 83 16.05 -10.69 -0.30
CA PHE A 83 17.40 -10.17 -0.20
C PHE A 83 18.34 -11.37 -0.14
N PRO A 84 19.41 -11.42 -0.97
CA PRO A 84 20.37 -12.49 -0.84
C PRO A 84 20.89 -12.41 0.59
N GLU A 85 20.54 -13.41 1.40
CA GLU A 85 21.13 -13.54 2.73
C GLU A 85 22.62 -13.45 2.49
N ARG A 86 23.26 -12.39 3.02
CA ARG A 86 24.72 -12.34 3.04
C ARG A 86 25.11 -13.58 3.82
N SER A 87 25.45 -14.63 3.09
CA SER A 87 25.80 -15.93 3.65
C SER A 87 26.75 -15.65 4.81
N ALA A 88 26.30 -15.97 6.02
CA ALA A 88 27.08 -15.77 7.22
C ALA A 88 28.42 -16.54 7.18
N ASN A 89 28.62 -17.37 6.15
CA ASN A 89 29.89 -18.00 5.79
C ASN A 89 30.80 -17.10 4.94
N ARG A 90 30.93 -15.81 5.28
CA ARG A 90 32.10 -15.02 4.86
C ARG A 90 33.24 -15.31 5.84
N THR A 91 33.77 -16.53 5.77
CA THR A 91 35.04 -16.87 6.40
C THR A 91 36.11 -15.90 5.89
N ALA A 92 36.91 -15.41 6.84
CA ALA A 92 37.89 -14.36 6.67
C ALA A 92 38.88 -14.63 5.52
N SER A 93 38.79 -13.85 4.45
CA SER A 93 39.92 -13.39 3.64
C SER A 93 39.39 -12.72 2.38
N THR A 94 39.44 -11.39 2.33
CA THR A 94 39.77 -10.62 1.12
C THR A 94 39.79 -9.16 1.54
N THR A 95 40.97 -8.56 1.48
CA THR A 95 41.25 -7.13 1.56
C THR A 95 40.32 -6.37 0.61
N GLN A 96 39.30 -5.72 1.16
CA GLN A 96 38.34 -4.93 0.40
C GLN A 96 38.93 -3.52 0.14
N PRO A 97 38.97 -3.01 -1.11
CA PRO A 97 39.55 -1.70 -1.41
C PRO A 97 38.76 -0.57 -0.73
N ALA A 98 39.51 0.38 -0.16
CA ALA A 98 39.08 1.34 0.86
C ALA A 98 38.18 2.49 0.38
N SER A 99 37.43 2.36 -0.72
CA SER A 99 36.73 3.50 -1.34
C SER A 99 35.20 3.41 -1.36
N GLN A 100 34.58 2.42 -0.73
CA GLN A 100 33.11 2.45 -0.51
C GLN A 100 32.79 2.86 0.93
N PRO A 101 32.02 3.95 1.15
CA PRO A 101 31.59 4.33 2.49
C PRO A 101 30.78 3.16 3.09
N ALA A 102 31.24 2.68 4.23
CA ALA A 102 30.56 1.62 4.97
C ALA A 102 29.22 2.15 5.48
N ILE A 103 28.15 1.93 4.71
CA ILE A 103 26.78 2.14 5.16
C ILE A 103 26.56 1.15 6.32
N LYS A 104 26.57 1.66 7.57
CA LYS A 104 26.43 0.86 8.79
C LYS A 104 25.13 0.04 8.73
N GLY A 105 25.27 -1.26 9.01
CA GLY A 105 24.35 -2.31 8.56
C GLY A 105 22.94 -2.37 9.16
N LYS A 106 22.59 -1.53 10.15
CA LYS A 106 21.22 -1.50 10.70
C LYS A 106 20.26 -0.59 9.91
N ASP A 107 20.75 0.50 9.32
CA ASP A 107 19.90 1.38 8.50
C ASP A 107 19.66 0.80 7.08
N ARG A 108 20.50 -0.14 6.66
CA ARG A 108 20.32 -0.95 5.44
C ARG A 108 19.28 -2.07 5.59
N LEU A 109 18.92 -2.47 6.82
CA LEU A 109 18.06 -3.64 7.08
C LEU A 109 16.56 -3.37 6.92
N MET A 110 16.16 -2.13 6.63
CA MET A 110 14.83 -1.84 6.09
C MET A 110 14.88 -1.47 4.60
N ILE A 111 15.80 -2.06 3.82
CA ILE A 111 15.52 -2.28 2.41
C ILE A 111 14.22 -3.07 2.37
N ASN A 112 13.16 -2.39 1.96
CA ASN A 112 11.82 -2.88 2.14
C ASN A 112 11.56 -3.87 1.02
N GLU A 113 11.86 -5.14 1.28
CA GLU A 113 11.65 -6.23 0.33
C GLU A 113 10.23 -6.21 -0.23
N ALA A 114 9.22 -5.83 0.58
CA ALA A 114 7.85 -5.69 0.10
C ALA A 114 7.68 -4.54 -0.92
N ALA A 115 8.42 -3.44 -0.80
CA ALA A 115 8.41 -2.35 -1.78
C ALA A 115 9.09 -2.77 -3.09
N ILE A 116 10.21 -3.48 -3.01
CA ILE A 116 10.89 -4.04 -4.19
C ILE A 116 9.98 -5.08 -4.86
N ASP A 117 9.44 -6.02 -4.09
CA ASP A 117 8.52 -7.05 -4.58
C ASP A 117 7.27 -6.41 -5.23
N SER A 118 6.69 -5.38 -4.61
CA SER A 118 5.54 -4.66 -5.20
C SER A 118 5.92 -3.89 -6.47
N TYR A 119 7.11 -3.29 -6.53
CA TYR A 119 7.62 -2.64 -7.74
C TYR A 119 7.79 -3.65 -8.89
N ILE A 120 8.40 -4.80 -8.61
CA ILE A 120 8.56 -5.88 -9.59
C ILE A 120 7.18 -6.33 -10.07
N LYS A 121 6.26 -6.67 -9.16
CA LYS A 121 4.91 -7.12 -9.49
C LYS A 121 4.13 -6.10 -10.30
N TRP A 122 4.24 -4.82 -9.96
CA TRP A 122 3.68 -3.74 -10.74
C TRP A 122 4.20 -3.77 -12.17
N GLN A 123 5.51 -3.83 -12.37
CA GLN A 123 6.10 -3.89 -13.71
C GLN A 123 5.74 -5.18 -14.46
N LEU A 124 5.57 -6.32 -13.75
CA LEU A 124 5.10 -7.56 -14.38
C LEU A 124 3.68 -7.45 -14.95
N LEU A 125 2.83 -6.60 -14.37
CA LEU A 125 1.50 -6.35 -14.92
C LEU A 125 1.61 -5.78 -16.35
N SER A 126 2.68 -5.09 -16.73
CA SER A 126 2.81 -4.52 -18.09
C SER A 126 2.72 -5.54 -19.23
N ALA A 127 2.95 -6.83 -18.95
CA ALA A 127 2.77 -7.91 -19.91
C ALA A 127 1.28 -8.14 -20.27
N GLN A 128 0.36 -7.84 -19.34
CA GLN A 128 -1.07 -7.95 -19.58
C GLN A 128 -1.61 -6.56 -19.97
N LYS A 129 -2.19 -6.40 -21.16
CA LYS A 129 -2.69 -5.08 -21.63
C LYS A 129 -4.14 -4.81 -21.25
N THR A 130 -4.90 -5.86 -20.95
CA THR A 130 -6.35 -5.83 -20.75
C THR A 130 -6.75 -6.32 -19.37
N THR A 131 -8.05 -6.41 -19.13
CA THR A 131 -8.61 -7.08 -17.94
C THR A 131 -8.23 -8.56 -17.91
N PHE A 132 -8.15 -9.12 -16.70
CA PHE A 132 -7.96 -10.55 -16.53
C PHE A 132 -9.17 -11.32 -17.06
N SER A 133 -8.94 -12.51 -17.61
CA SER A 133 -10.00 -13.39 -18.07
C SER A 133 -10.86 -13.88 -16.90
N GLU A 134 -12.12 -14.21 -17.17
CA GLU A 134 -13.04 -14.71 -16.14
C GLU A 134 -12.51 -16.00 -15.48
N ALA A 135 -11.84 -16.85 -16.28
CA ALA A 135 -11.25 -18.11 -15.83
C ALA A 135 -10.25 -17.92 -14.68
N VAL A 136 -9.49 -16.83 -14.67
CA VAL A 136 -8.46 -16.56 -13.65
C VAL A 136 -8.86 -15.46 -12.66
N SER A 137 -10.03 -14.84 -12.85
CA SER A 137 -10.56 -13.74 -12.02
C SER A 137 -10.50 -14.01 -10.52
N ARG A 138 -10.89 -15.21 -10.07
CA ARG A 138 -10.88 -15.58 -8.65
C ARG A 138 -9.47 -15.55 -8.07
N GLN A 139 -8.48 -16.09 -8.80
CA GLN A 139 -7.08 -16.06 -8.37
C GLN A 139 -6.57 -14.61 -8.34
N ALA A 140 -6.87 -13.81 -9.37
CA ALA A 140 -6.46 -12.40 -9.43
C ALA A 140 -7.01 -11.58 -8.23
N VAL A 141 -8.27 -11.79 -7.83
CA VAL A 141 -8.84 -11.15 -6.62
C VAL A 141 -8.12 -11.60 -5.35
N GLN A 142 -7.74 -12.88 -5.24
CA GLN A 142 -6.97 -13.38 -4.09
C GLN A 142 -5.58 -12.76 -4.03
N VAL A 143 -4.89 -12.64 -5.16
CA VAL A 143 -3.61 -11.93 -5.24
C VAL A 143 -3.79 -10.48 -4.77
N TYR A 144 -4.83 -9.78 -5.24
CA TYR A 144 -5.09 -8.41 -4.84
C TYR A 144 -5.33 -8.26 -3.34
N ARG A 145 -6.13 -9.15 -2.72
CA ARG A 145 -6.36 -9.17 -1.27
C ARG A 145 -5.07 -9.40 -0.47
N ARG A 146 -4.21 -10.32 -0.92
CA ARG A 146 -2.95 -10.69 -0.24
C ARG A 146 -1.78 -9.74 -0.54
N SER A 147 -1.92 -8.88 -1.54
CA SER A 147 -0.87 -7.93 -1.92
C SER A 147 -0.53 -7.03 -0.74
N ALA A 148 0.75 -6.69 -0.61
CA ALA A 148 1.22 -5.86 0.50
C ALA A 148 0.45 -4.54 0.56
N VAL A 149 0.03 -4.14 1.77
CA VAL A 149 -0.55 -2.83 2.01
C VAL A 149 0.57 -1.86 2.38
N ARG A 150 0.41 -0.61 1.95
CA ARG A 150 1.30 0.47 2.36
C ARG A 150 1.34 0.55 3.90
N PRO A 151 2.53 0.58 4.54
CA PRO A 151 2.62 0.62 5.99
C PRO A 151 2.07 1.92 6.55
N LEU A 152 1.81 1.94 7.86
CA LEU A 152 1.37 3.13 8.59
C LEU A 152 2.27 4.35 8.27
N ARG A 153 1.65 5.46 7.90
CA ARG A 153 2.33 6.73 7.66
C ARG A 153 2.94 7.22 8.99
N PRO A 154 4.19 7.72 8.99
CA PRO A 154 4.79 8.27 10.19
C PRO A 154 3.92 9.35 10.85
N PRO A 155 3.91 9.43 12.19
CA PRO A 155 4.65 8.59 13.15
C PRO A 155 3.99 7.21 13.37
N TRP A 156 4.81 6.16 13.50
CA TRP A 156 4.37 4.75 13.49
C TRP A 156 3.66 4.24 14.76
N ASP A 157 3.51 5.07 15.79
CA ASP A 157 2.84 4.74 17.07
C ASP A 157 2.26 6.03 17.68
N GLU A 158 1.03 5.98 18.19
CA GLU A 158 0.37 7.09 18.91
C GLU A 158 1.13 7.54 20.16
N LYS A 159 1.81 6.62 20.87
CA LYS A 159 2.61 7.00 22.04
C LYS A 159 3.92 7.69 21.64
N ALA A 160 4.62 7.17 20.64
CA ALA A 160 5.82 7.81 20.08
C ALA A 160 5.49 9.17 19.45
N LYS A 161 4.32 9.27 18.82
CA LYS A 161 3.76 10.48 18.23
C LYS A 161 3.62 11.63 19.23
N ASP A 162 2.93 11.42 20.34
CA ASP A 162 2.62 12.49 21.28
C ASP A 162 3.85 12.89 22.11
N MET A 163 4.69 11.92 22.49
CA MET A 163 5.92 12.23 23.22
C MET A 163 6.94 12.98 22.36
N THR A 164 7.33 12.45 21.19
CA THR A 164 8.49 13.00 20.48
C THR A 164 8.16 14.31 19.77
N MET A 165 6.99 14.39 19.13
CA MET A 165 6.62 15.57 18.34
C MET A 165 6.10 16.70 19.23
N GLY A 166 5.40 16.36 20.32
CA GLY A 166 4.97 17.33 21.33
C GLY A 166 6.16 17.94 22.09
N GLN A 167 7.12 17.12 22.51
CA GLN A 167 8.36 17.60 23.15
C GLN A 167 9.18 18.46 22.19
N GLU A 168 9.32 18.04 20.93
CA GLU A 168 10.04 18.83 19.93
C GLU A 168 9.43 20.23 19.76
N ALA A 169 8.11 20.33 19.59
CA ALA A 169 7.45 21.62 19.42
C ALA A 169 7.61 22.52 20.66
N ALA A 170 7.57 21.93 21.87
CA ALA A 170 7.75 22.66 23.13
C ALA A 170 9.16 23.24 23.32
N LEU A 171 10.18 22.68 22.63
CA LEU A 171 11.57 23.15 22.69
C LEU A 171 11.84 24.33 21.74
N ILE A 172 10.96 24.57 20.76
CA ILE A 172 11.11 25.64 19.76
C ILE A 172 10.34 26.86 20.23
N LYS A 173 11.04 28.00 20.37
CA LYS A 173 10.42 29.27 20.74
C LYS A 173 9.72 29.91 19.53
N PRO A 174 8.62 30.67 19.74
CA PRO A 174 7.86 31.28 18.64
C PRO A 174 8.66 32.21 17.72
N ASP A 175 9.70 32.86 18.24
CA ASP A 175 10.58 33.78 17.51
C ASP A 175 11.62 33.06 16.64
N GLN A 176 11.77 31.74 16.77
CA GLN A 176 12.74 30.93 16.02
C GLN A 176 12.20 30.47 14.66
N LYS A 177 11.77 31.41 13.82
CA LYS A 177 11.16 31.11 12.52
C LYS A 177 12.03 30.21 11.62
N ASP A 178 13.34 30.48 11.56
CA ASP A 178 14.27 29.70 10.73
C ASP A 178 14.35 28.23 11.18
N LEU A 179 14.22 27.98 12.48
CA LEU A 179 14.22 26.62 13.02
C LEU A 179 12.92 25.88 12.65
N ILE A 180 11.77 26.57 12.72
CA ILE A 180 10.47 26.05 12.29
C ILE A 180 10.53 25.68 10.79
N ASP A 181 11.01 26.59 9.95
CA ASP A 181 11.10 26.38 8.51
C ASP A 181 12.07 25.24 8.15
N ARG A 182 13.25 25.19 8.79
CA ARG A 182 14.22 24.10 8.63
C ARG A 182 13.63 22.74 9.03
N ARG A 183 12.93 22.68 10.17
CA ARG A 183 12.33 21.43 10.65
C ARG A 183 11.19 20.97 9.76
N ASN A 184 10.36 21.90 9.29
CA ASN A 184 9.35 21.62 8.27
C ASN A 184 9.98 21.04 7.01
N GLY A 185 11.11 21.58 6.53
CA GLY A 185 11.85 21.02 5.41
C GLY A 185 12.27 19.57 5.63
N LEU A 186 12.89 19.27 6.77
CA LEU A 186 13.30 17.90 7.12
C LEU A 186 12.12 16.92 7.19
N TRP A 187 10.98 17.37 7.75
CA TRP A 187 9.77 16.56 7.84
C TRP A 187 9.16 16.30 6.46
N TRP A 188 9.13 17.30 5.58
CA TRP A 188 8.69 17.13 4.20
C TRP A 188 9.59 16.18 3.42
N ASP A 189 10.91 16.24 3.63
CA ASP A 189 11.85 15.30 3.03
C ASP A 189 11.57 13.87 3.52
N GLU A 190 11.31 13.66 4.81
CA GLU A 190 10.98 12.34 5.38
C GLU A 190 9.67 11.78 4.78
N LEU A 191 8.61 12.59 4.72
CA LEU A 191 7.34 12.22 4.11
C LEU A 191 7.50 11.90 2.62
N SER A 192 8.23 12.74 1.89
CA SER A 192 8.54 12.56 0.47
C SER A 192 9.33 11.27 0.21
N MET A 193 10.30 10.96 1.06
CA MET A 193 11.04 9.69 0.98
C MET A 193 10.15 8.50 1.29
N ASN A 194 9.21 8.62 2.24
CA ASN A 194 8.23 7.57 2.52
C ASN A 194 7.32 7.33 1.30
N ASP A 195 6.78 8.40 0.70
CA ASP A 195 5.97 8.33 -0.52
C ASP A 195 6.75 7.72 -1.68
N LYS A 196 8.02 8.09 -1.88
CA LYS A 196 8.87 7.49 -2.91
C LYS A 196 9.11 6.00 -2.66
N LYS A 197 9.39 5.63 -1.41
CA LYS A 197 9.68 4.25 -0.99
C LYS A 197 8.48 3.32 -1.16
N PHE A 198 7.28 3.80 -0.85
CA PHE A 198 6.08 2.97 -0.80
C PHE A 198 5.07 3.24 -1.91
N GLY A 199 5.25 4.30 -2.70
CA GLY A 199 4.33 4.69 -3.77
C GLY A 199 4.10 3.57 -4.78
N ALA A 200 5.13 2.77 -5.08
CA ALA A 200 5.02 1.61 -5.96
C ALA A 200 4.00 0.56 -5.47
N MET A 201 3.82 0.41 -4.15
CA MET A 201 2.76 -0.47 -3.61
C MET A 201 1.36 0.05 -3.95
N THR A 202 1.16 1.37 -3.82
CA THR A 202 -0.12 2.01 -4.16
C THR A 202 -0.38 1.96 -5.67
N GLU A 203 0.64 2.23 -6.49
CA GLU A 203 0.59 2.11 -7.95
C GLU A 203 0.24 0.68 -8.37
N PHE A 204 0.94 -0.33 -7.82
CA PHE A 204 0.67 -1.74 -8.03
C PHE A 204 -0.80 -2.09 -7.75
N ARG A 205 -1.29 -1.75 -6.56
CA ARG A 205 -2.66 -2.09 -6.13
C ARG A 205 -3.72 -1.39 -6.98
N ASN A 206 -3.52 -0.11 -7.30
CA ASN A 206 -4.44 0.65 -8.16
C ASN A 206 -4.54 0.00 -9.55
N GLU A 207 -3.40 -0.36 -10.13
CA GLU A 207 -3.35 -0.96 -11.45
C GLU A 207 -3.88 -2.40 -11.45
N LEU A 208 -3.52 -3.21 -10.46
CA LEU A 208 -4.06 -4.55 -10.27
C LEU A 208 -5.59 -4.51 -10.20
N TYR A 209 -6.16 -3.62 -9.39
CA TYR A 209 -7.62 -3.41 -9.32
C TYR A 209 -8.23 -2.94 -10.64
N ALA A 210 -7.53 -2.10 -11.41
CA ALA A 210 -8.02 -1.64 -12.71
C ALA A 210 -8.19 -2.80 -13.70
N ARG A 211 -7.36 -3.85 -13.58
CA ARG A 211 -7.38 -5.05 -14.43
C ARG A 211 -8.31 -6.15 -13.93
N LEU A 212 -8.72 -6.12 -12.67
CA LEU A 212 -9.71 -7.07 -12.15
C LEU A 212 -11.06 -6.92 -12.87
N PRO A 213 -11.76 -8.03 -13.15
CA PRO A 213 -13.13 -7.97 -13.64
C PRO A 213 -14.02 -7.16 -12.70
N LYS A 214 -14.91 -6.35 -13.29
CA LYS A 214 -15.84 -5.51 -12.52
C LYS A 214 -17.01 -6.38 -12.05
N ASN A 215 -16.77 -7.10 -10.97
CA ASN A 215 -17.74 -7.91 -10.25
C ASN A 215 -17.73 -7.57 -8.76
N ILE A 216 -18.71 -8.10 -8.03
CA ILE A 216 -18.89 -7.78 -6.60
C ILE A 216 -17.66 -8.13 -5.74
N GLU A 217 -17.00 -9.25 -6.03
CA GLU A 217 -15.85 -9.70 -5.24
C GLU A 217 -14.65 -8.76 -5.37
N SER A 218 -14.40 -8.25 -6.58
CA SER A 218 -13.35 -7.26 -6.84
C SER A 218 -13.66 -5.92 -6.18
N VAL A 219 -14.93 -5.48 -6.25
CA VAL A 219 -15.38 -4.24 -5.62
C VAL A 219 -15.27 -4.33 -4.08
N ARG A 220 -15.67 -5.44 -3.47
CA ARG A 220 -15.51 -5.68 -2.02
C ARG A 220 -14.05 -5.62 -1.60
N ALA A 221 -13.18 -6.34 -2.30
CA ALA A 221 -11.75 -6.30 -2.02
C ALA A 221 -11.17 -4.87 -2.12
N ALA A 222 -11.69 -4.06 -3.04
CA ALA A 222 -11.24 -2.68 -3.20
C ALA A 222 -11.77 -1.73 -2.11
N PHE A 223 -12.96 -1.97 -1.56
CA PHE A 223 -13.39 -1.26 -0.34
C PHE A 223 -12.52 -1.63 0.87
N GLU A 224 -12.15 -2.90 1.01
CA GLU A 224 -11.21 -3.36 2.06
C GLU A 224 -9.84 -2.67 1.90
N ASP A 225 -9.33 -2.57 0.67
CA ASP A 225 -8.11 -1.80 0.36
C ASP A 225 -8.27 -0.32 0.70
N ALA A 226 -9.38 0.30 0.27
CA ALA A 226 -9.63 1.70 0.55
C ALA A 226 -9.67 1.97 2.06
N ASN A 227 -10.29 1.07 2.83
CA ASN A 227 -10.32 1.11 4.29
C ASN A 227 -8.91 0.97 4.90
N SER A 228 -8.13 0.01 4.43
CA SER A 228 -6.79 -0.23 4.97
C SER A 228 -5.83 0.94 4.69
N ARG A 229 -6.00 1.64 3.55
CA ARG A 229 -5.27 2.89 3.27
C ARG A 229 -5.58 3.97 4.30
N ILE A 230 -6.86 4.17 4.64
CA ILE A 230 -7.27 5.12 5.67
C ILE A 230 -6.74 4.72 7.04
N GLU A 231 -6.84 3.44 7.42
CA GLU A 231 -6.28 2.92 8.69
C GLU A 231 -4.77 3.15 8.81
N ASN A 232 -4.07 3.16 7.68
CA ASN A 232 -2.63 3.40 7.62
C ASN A 232 -2.26 4.89 7.39
N GLY A 233 -3.22 5.81 7.46
CA GLY A 233 -2.98 7.25 7.35
C GLY A 233 -2.67 7.73 5.92
N HIS A 234 -3.16 7.02 4.91
CA HIS A 234 -3.00 7.38 3.49
C HIS A 234 -4.31 7.84 2.89
N ASP A 235 -4.24 8.89 2.08
CA ASP A 235 -5.38 9.38 1.32
C ASP A 235 -5.91 8.27 0.38
N SER A 236 -7.22 8.07 0.44
CA SER A 236 -7.94 7.03 -0.28
C SER A 236 -9.12 7.60 -1.07
N ASP A 237 -9.37 8.91 -1.03
CA ASP A 237 -10.62 9.51 -1.55
C ASP A 237 -10.80 9.28 -3.05
N ALA A 238 -9.75 9.53 -3.84
CA ALA A 238 -9.81 9.33 -5.29
C ALA A 238 -10.04 7.84 -5.65
N PHE A 239 -9.38 6.94 -4.91
CA PHE A 239 -9.54 5.50 -5.10
C PHE A 239 -10.95 5.05 -4.69
N PHE A 240 -11.43 5.50 -3.54
CA PHE A 240 -12.78 5.23 -3.05
C PHE A 240 -13.87 5.71 -4.02
N LYS A 241 -13.75 6.94 -4.56
CA LYS A 241 -14.67 7.46 -5.59
C LYS A 241 -14.71 6.57 -6.82
N LYS A 242 -13.55 6.07 -7.25
CA LYS A 242 -13.47 5.11 -8.36
C LYS A 242 -14.18 3.79 -8.01
N VAL A 243 -13.92 3.21 -6.84
CA VAL A 243 -14.56 1.96 -6.39
C VAL A 243 -16.07 2.13 -6.24
N ALA A 244 -16.53 3.28 -5.74
CA ALA A 244 -17.95 3.63 -5.67
C ALA A 244 -18.60 3.73 -7.06
N GLY A 245 -17.89 4.28 -8.05
CA GLY A 245 -18.31 4.27 -9.46
C GLY A 245 -18.42 2.85 -10.01
N ASP A 246 -17.38 2.04 -9.82
CA ASP A 246 -17.35 0.62 -10.25
C ASP A 246 -18.49 -0.16 -9.57
N LEU A 247 -18.82 0.12 -8.30
CA LEU A 247 -19.96 -0.48 -7.59
C LEU A 247 -21.29 -0.16 -8.26
N ARG A 248 -21.56 1.11 -8.61
CA ARG A 248 -22.81 1.48 -9.29
C ARG A 248 -22.97 0.74 -10.61
N GLY A 249 -21.86 0.53 -11.33
CA GLY A 249 -21.86 -0.23 -12.58
C GLY A 249 -22.25 -1.70 -12.41
N VAL A 250 -21.90 -2.33 -11.28
CA VAL A 250 -22.24 -3.75 -11.01
C VAL A 250 -23.53 -3.92 -10.20
N ALA A 251 -24.05 -2.84 -9.60
CA ALA A 251 -25.17 -2.89 -8.66
C ALA A 251 -26.45 -3.47 -9.28
N ALA A 252 -26.69 -3.25 -10.58
CA ALA A 252 -27.85 -3.79 -11.30
C ALA A 252 -27.86 -5.33 -11.43
N SER A 253 -26.74 -6.00 -11.14
CA SER A 253 -26.65 -7.48 -11.14
C SER A 253 -26.66 -8.09 -9.73
N LEU A 254 -26.75 -7.26 -8.69
CA LEU A 254 -26.65 -7.71 -7.30
C LEU A 254 -28.01 -8.05 -6.74
N LYS A 255 -28.06 -9.05 -5.87
CA LYS A 255 -29.28 -9.33 -5.09
C LYS A 255 -29.47 -8.24 -4.03
N PRO A 256 -30.71 -7.95 -3.59
CA PRO A 256 -30.97 -6.96 -2.53
C PRO A 256 -30.16 -7.20 -1.25
N VAL A 257 -29.92 -8.46 -0.87
CA VAL A 257 -29.08 -8.81 0.29
C VAL A 257 -27.63 -8.38 0.13
N GLU A 258 -27.09 -8.47 -1.09
CA GLU A 258 -25.71 -8.07 -1.40
C GLU A 258 -25.59 -6.55 -1.41
N ILE A 259 -26.57 -5.84 -1.97
CA ILE A 259 -26.66 -4.38 -1.93
C ILE A 259 -26.66 -3.90 -0.48
N ASN A 260 -27.50 -4.48 0.38
CA ASN A 260 -27.57 -4.13 1.80
C ASN A 260 -26.24 -4.35 2.54
N GLN A 261 -25.52 -5.43 2.24
CA GLN A 261 -24.19 -5.66 2.83
C GLN A 261 -23.20 -4.55 2.45
N ILE A 262 -23.27 -4.05 1.22
CA ILE A 262 -22.37 -2.99 0.74
C ILE A 262 -22.76 -1.63 1.31
N VAL A 263 -24.06 -1.34 1.45
CA VAL A 263 -24.56 -0.15 2.15
C VAL A 263 -23.96 -0.10 3.57
N LEU A 264 -23.98 -1.21 4.30
CA LEU A 264 -23.39 -1.30 5.64
C LEU A 264 -21.87 -1.09 5.64
N VAL A 265 -21.16 -1.48 4.57
CA VAL A 265 -19.74 -1.16 4.42
C VAL A 265 -19.57 0.35 4.18
N ALA A 266 -20.28 0.94 3.22
CA ALA A 266 -20.19 2.36 2.90
C ALA A 266 -20.51 3.26 4.11
N GLN A 267 -21.55 2.92 4.87
CA GLN A 267 -21.92 3.63 6.11
C GLN A 267 -20.83 3.53 7.18
N ARG A 268 -20.22 2.35 7.36
CA ARG A 268 -19.08 2.18 8.28
C ARG A 268 -17.86 3.02 7.86
N LEU A 269 -17.65 3.19 6.56
CA LEU A 269 -16.56 4.03 6.05
C LEU A 269 -16.85 5.54 6.22
N SER A 270 -18.10 6.00 6.10
CA SER A 270 -18.48 7.43 6.25
C SER A 270 -18.05 8.04 7.60
N GLY A 271 -18.07 7.25 8.68
CA GLY A 271 -17.68 7.68 10.02
C GLY A 271 -16.23 7.35 10.39
N LYS A 272 -15.47 6.71 9.51
CA LYS A 272 -14.16 6.19 9.86
C LYS A 272 -13.09 7.25 9.67
N ALA A 273 -12.42 7.59 10.77
CA ALA A 273 -11.22 8.38 10.77
C ALA A 273 -9.99 7.47 10.80
N GLY A 274 -9.05 7.73 9.91
CA GLY A 274 -7.70 7.19 9.98
C GLY A 274 -6.89 7.85 11.11
N PRO A 275 -5.66 7.37 11.34
CA PRO A 275 -4.77 7.97 12.32
C PRO A 275 -4.48 9.42 11.91
N THR A 276 -4.40 10.27 12.92
CA THR A 276 -4.07 11.68 12.71
C THR A 276 -2.58 11.81 12.39
N THR A 277 -2.24 12.46 11.27
CA THR A 277 -0.86 12.61 10.77
C THR A 277 -0.37 14.04 11.02
N PHE A 278 0.94 14.23 11.17
CA PHE A 278 1.53 15.57 11.29
C PHE A 278 1.84 16.16 9.91
N VAL A 279 1.51 17.44 9.74
CA VAL A 279 1.67 18.16 8.48
C VAL A 279 2.89 19.08 8.56
N LYS A 280 2.93 19.98 9.54
CA LYS A 280 4.00 20.96 9.73
C LYS A 280 3.95 21.58 11.12
N LEU A 281 5.08 22.10 11.60
CA LEU A 281 5.13 23.04 12.71
C LEU A 281 4.55 24.39 12.28
N THR A 282 3.76 24.98 13.17
CA THR A 282 3.16 26.30 13.00
C THR A 282 2.98 26.98 14.35
N LEU A 283 2.72 28.28 14.32
CA LEU A 283 2.31 29.02 15.50
C LEU A 283 0.81 28.90 15.72
N ASP A 284 0.40 28.89 17.00
CA ASP A 284 -0.99 29.02 17.41
C ASP A 284 -1.57 30.38 17.01
N ARG A 285 -2.88 30.56 17.22
CA ARG A 285 -3.57 31.80 16.81
C ARG A 285 -3.01 33.05 17.50
N THR A 286 -2.43 32.90 18.69
CA THR A 286 -1.85 34.01 19.45
C THR A 286 -0.39 34.28 19.09
N GLY A 287 0.24 33.40 18.32
CA GLY A 287 1.68 33.48 18.03
C GLY A 287 2.57 33.14 19.22
N SER A 288 2.01 32.65 20.33
CA SER A 288 2.74 32.43 21.58
C SER A 288 3.28 31.02 21.73
N LYS A 289 2.80 30.06 20.94
CA LYS A 289 3.21 28.66 21.04
C LYS A 289 3.41 28.04 19.66
N VAL A 290 4.52 27.30 19.54
CA VAL A 290 4.78 26.42 18.40
C VAL A 290 4.08 25.08 18.65
N TYR A 291 3.39 24.56 17.64
CA TYR A 291 2.78 23.24 17.68
C TYR A 291 2.80 22.57 16.31
N TRP A 292 2.67 21.25 16.28
CA TRP A 292 2.46 20.54 15.03
C TRP A 292 1.01 20.63 14.59
N GLN A 293 0.78 21.21 13.43
CA GLN A 293 -0.48 21.08 12.71
C GLN A 293 -0.68 19.61 12.34
N THR A 294 -1.84 19.08 12.70
CA THR A 294 -2.25 17.73 12.37
C THR A 294 -3.32 17.71 11.29
N ARG A 295 -3.43 16.58 10.59
CA ARG A 295 -4.49 16.29 9.63
C ARG A 295 -4.97 14.86 9.82
N GLY A 296 -6.27 14.71 10.05
CA GLY A 296 -6.96 13.43 9.94
C GLY A 296 -7.11 13.04 8.48
N VAL A 297 -7.04 11.74 8.21
CA VAL A 297 -7.36 11.18 6.90
C VAL A 297 -8.70 10.46 7.04
N ASN A 298 -9.72 10.97 6.38
CA ASN A 298 -11.07 10.44 6.44
C ASN A 298 -11.57 10.23 5.02
N PHE A 299 -12.57 9.39 4.85
CA PHE A 299 -13.33 9.40 3.61
C PHE A 299 -14.14 10.70 3.49
N ASP A 300 -14.29 11.21 2.27
CA ASP A 300 -15.25 12.27 1.98
C ASP A 300 -16.68 11.82 2.35
N LYS A 301 -17.17 12.35 3.48
CA LYS A 301 -18.50 12.03 4.04
C LYS A 301 -19.60 12.19 3.01
N ARG A 302 -19.54 13.23 2.16
CA ARG A 302 -20.53 13.45 1.11
C ARG A 302 -20.56 12.30 0.11
N THR A 303 -19.39 11.81 -0.34
CA THR A 303 -19.30 10.67 -1.25
C THR A 303 -19.85 9.39 -0.59
N CYS A 304 -19.53 9.12 0.67
CA CYS A 304 -20.05 7.95 1.39
C CYS A 304 -21.57 8.03 1.58
N ASP A 305 -22.09 9.18 1.99
CA ASP A 305 -23.52 9.39 2.21
C ASP A 305 -24.29 9.25 0.88
N GLN A 306 -23.79 9.84 -0.21
CA GLN A 306 -24.38 9.69 -1.54
C GLN A 306 -24.40 8.23 -2.00
N LEU A 307 -23.30 7.50 -1.81
CA LEU A 307 -23.23 6.08 -2.17
C LEU A 307 -24.26 5.26 -1.38
N ALA A 308 -24.42 5.52 -0.09
CA ALA A 308 -25.38 4.82 0.75
C ALA A 308 -26.82 5.10 0.29
N THR A 309 -27.15 6.35 -0.06
CA THR A 309 -28.45 6.73 -0.62
C THR A 309 -28.70 6.04 -1.95
N ASP A 310 -27.76 6.13 -2.91
CA ASP A 310 -27.89 5.52 -4.23
C ASP A 310 -28.20 4.01 -4.12
N LEU A 311 -27.44 3.28 -3.31
CA LEU A 311 -27.62 1.85 -3.11
C LEU A 311 -28.95 1.51 -2.41
N THR A 312 -29.39 2.33 -1.47
CA THR A 312 -30.68 2.14 -0.79
C THR A 312 -31.84 2.31 -1.76
N ASP A 313 -31.76 3.29 -2.66
CA ASP A 313 -32.79 3.54 -3.66
C ASP A 313 -32.83 2.42 -4.71
N MET A 314 -31.66 1.90 -5.12
CA MET A 314 -31.58 0.71 -5.97
C MET A 314 -32.24 -0.52 -5.33
N ALA A 315 -31.97 -0.79 -4.04
CA ALA A 315 -32.57 -1.90 -3.33
C ALA A 315 -34.10 -1.78 -3.22
N LYS A 316 -34.64 -0.57 -3.05
CA LYS A 316 -36.10 -0.32 -3.00
C LYS A 316 -36.78 -0.51 -4.35
N ALA A 317 -36.09 -0.19 -5.44
CA ALA A 317 -36.61 -0.33 -6.78
C ALA A 317 -36.65 -1.79 -7.28
N GLY A 318 -36.15 -2.74 -6.49
CA GLY A 318 -36.20 -4.17 -6.82
C GLY A 318 -35.20 -4.58 -7.91
N PHE A 319 -34.13 -3.79 -8.08
CA PHE A 319 -32.95 -4.20 -8.83
C PHE A 319 -32.14 -5.24 -8.04
#